data_AF-A0AB32VGI9-F1
#
_entry.id   AF-A0AB32VGI9-F1
#
_cell.length_a   1.000
_cell.length_b   1.000
_cell.length_c   1.000
_cell.angle_alpha   90.00
_cell.angle_beta   90.00
_cell.angle_gamma   90.00
#
_symmetry.space_group_name_H-M   'P 1'
#
loop_
_entity.id
_entity.type
_entity.pdbx_description
1 polymer ?
#
loop_
_entity_poly.entity_id
_entity_poly.type
_entity_poly.pdbx_seq_one_letter_code
_entity_poly.pdbx_strand_id
1 'polypeptide(L)'
;MKMAIIGSSILAPAILFLMLQYEAIHSAPTTYLVGDEEGWDLSISLEGWPKGKDLHAGDILEFIYDREDFNVVVVNQTGHDTCTVNDGATEFNSGDDKIPLIFGANYFICSKKEGACAVGMKMAINATAPPPPSK
;
A
#
# COMPACT_ATOMS: atom_id res chain seq x y z
N MET A 1 64.66 7.72 -12.04
CA MET A 1 63.60 7.96 -11.03
C MET A 1 62.25 7.81 -11.70
N LYS A 2 61.34 7.04 -11.10
CA LYS A 2 59.96 6.83 -11.52
C LYS A 2 59.15 8.11 -11.32
N MET A 3 58.37 8.52 -12.30
CA MET A 3 57.02 9.06 -12.09
C MET A 3 56.16 8.65 -13.29
N ALA A 4 55.63 7.43 -13.25
CA ALA A 4 54.51 7.07 -14.09
C ALA A 4 53.27 7.71 -13.44
N ILE A 5 52.79 8.80 -14.04
CA ILE A 5 51.50 9.39 -13.71
C ILE A 5 50.46 8.36 -14.15
N ILE A 6 49.90 7.62 -13.20
CA ILE A 6 48.77 6.73 -13.43
C ILE A 6 47.58 7.66 -13.65
N GLY A 7 47.26 7.94 -14.91
CA GLY A 7 46.14 8.79 -15.28
C GLY A 7 44.84 8.26 -14.66
N SER A 8 44.08 9.16 -14.03
CA SER A 8 42.79 8.92 -13.37
C SER A 8 41.66 8.50 -14.32
N SER A 9 41.91 7.59 -15.25
CA SER A 9 40.96 7.14 -16.28
C SER A 9 40.03 6.02 -15.79
N ILE A 10 40.21 5.50 -14.57
CA ILE A 10 39.37 4.45 -13.96
C ILE A 10 38.16 5.06 -13.24
N LEU A 11 38.26 6.31 -12.77
CA LEU A 11 37.18 7.01 -12.07
C LEU A 11 35.98 7.34 -12.99
N ALA A 12 36.24 7.74 -14.24
CA ALA A 12 35.19 8.08 -15.19
C ALA A 12 34.26 6.91 -15.55
N PRO A 13 34.74 5.70 -15.90
CA PRO A 13 33.87 4.56 -16.16
C PRO A 13 33.20 4.02 -14.88
N ALA A 14 33.84 4.13 -13.72
CA ALA A 14 33.22 3.75 -12.45
C ALA A 14 32.05 4.68 -12.09
N ILE A 15 32.23 6.00 -12.27
CA ILE A 15 31.15 7.00 -12.10
C ILE A 15 30.05 6.78 -13.15
N LEU A 16 30.39 6.47 -14.40
CA LEU A 16 29.40 6.17 -15.44
C LEU A 16 28.61 4.89 -15.12
N PHE A 17 29.27 3.86 -14.58
CA PHE A 17 28.61 2.65 -14.06
C PHE A 17 27.72 2.97 -12.85
N LEU A 18 28.16 3.85 -11.93
CA LEU A 18 27.39 4.34 -10.77
C LEU A 18 26.17 5.18 -11.19
N MET A 19 26.25 5.91 -12.31
CA MET A 19 25.14 6.67 -12.88
C MET A 19 24.17 5.76 -13.67
N LEU A 20 24.66 4.72 -14.35
CA LEU A 20 23.84 3.71 -15.04
C LEU A 20 23.00 2.85 -14.09
N GLN A 21 23.38 2.75 -12.82
CA GLN A 21 22.61 2.06 -11.77
C GLN A 21 21.69 3.01 -10.96
N TYR A 22 21.72 4.32 -11.25
CA TYR A 22 20.87 5.31 -10.59
C TYR A 22 19.48 5.46 -11.21
N GLU A 23 19.23 4.85 -12.37
CA GLU A 23 17.89 4.80 -12.99
C GLU A 23 17.02 3.74 -12.29
N ALA A 24 16.88 3.84 -10.96
CA ALA A 24 15.76 3.25 -10.25
C ALA A 24 14.53 4.13 -10.53
N ILE A 25 13.99 4.01 -11.74
CA ILE A 25 12.68 4.57 -12.09
C ILE A 25 11.66 3.81 -11.25
N HIS A 26 11.40 4.29 -10.03
CA HIS A 26 10.34 3.74 -9.19
C HIS A 26 9.05 3.82 -10.01
N SER A 27 8.40 2.67 -10.27
CA SER A 27 7.06 2.69 -10.84
C SER A 27 6.20 3.58 -9.96
N ALA A 28 5.48 4.53 -10.56
CA ALA A 28 4.57 5.38 -9.82
C ALA A 28 3.52 4.50 -9.11
N PRO A 29 3.14 4.82 -7.86
CA PRO A 29 2.14 4.05 -7.15
C PRO A 29 0.79 4.13 -7.88
N THR A 30 0.09 3.01 -7.95
CA THR A 30 -1.27 2.94 -8.49
C THR A 30 -2.26 3.23 -7.38
N THR A 31 -3.28 4.04 -7.65
CA THR A 31 -4.41 4.25 -6.73
C THR A 31 -5.56 3.32 -7.11
N TYR A 32 -6.07 2.59 -6.12
CA TYR A 32 -7.23 1.72 -6.24
C TYR A 32 -8.37 2.27 -5.39
N LEU A 33 -9.51 2.54 -6.04
CA LEU A 33 -10.75 2.89 -5.35
C LEU A 33 -11.34 1.62 -4.72
N VAL A 34 -11.29 1.53 -3.40
CA VAL A 34 -11.77 0.37 -2.66
C VAL A 34 -13.27 0.21 -2.89
N GLY A 35 -13.68 -0.97 -3.34
CA GLY A 35 -15.07 -1.26 -3.67
C GLY A 35 -15.56 -0.72 -5.01
N ASP A 36 -14.67 -0.16 -5.82
CA ASP A 36 -15.00 0.41 -7.13
C ASP A 36 -16.12 1.48 -6.99
N GLU A 37 -17.20 1.42 -7.77
CA GLU A 37 -18.28 2.42 -7.72
C GLU A 37 -19.06 2.45 -6.40
N GLU A 38 -19.02 1.35 -5.63
CA GLU A 38 -19.78 1.19 -4.39
C GLU A 38 -19.02 1.73 -3.17
N GLY A 39 -17.70 1.89 -3.28
CA GLY A 39 -16.87 2.40 -2.20
C GLY A 39 -16.67 1.42 -1.03
N TRP A 40 -16.23 1.97 0.10
CA TRP A 40 -16.11 1.22 1.35
C TRP A 40 -17.49 1.09 2.00
N ASP A 41 -18.26 0.10 1.53
CA ASP A 41 -19.65 -0.16 1.93
C ASP A 41 -19.95 -1.67 2.07
N LEU A 42 -21.06 -1.98 2.75
CA LEU A 42 -21.56 -3.34 2.96
C LEU A 42 -22.40 -3.89 1.79
N SER A 43 -22.68 -3.09 0.76
CA SER A 43 -23.37 -3.51 -0.47
C SER A 43 -22.57 -4.52 -1.29
N ILE A 44 -21.26 -4.63 -1.05
CA ILE A 44 -20.31 -5.49 -1.77
C ILE A 44 -19.52 -6.42 -0.86
N SER A 45 -18.88 -7.44 -1.46
CA SER A 45 -17.93 -8.29 -0.75
C SER A 45 -16.53 -7.66 -0.72
N LEU A 46 -16.22 -6.97 0.38
CA LEU A 46 -14.89 -6.35 0.60
C LEU A 46 -13.76 -7.38 0.74
N GLU A 47 -14.04 -8.58 1.27
CA GLU A 47 -13.07 -9.69 1.26
C GLU A 47 -12.78 -10.20 -0.17
N GLY A 48 -13.74 -10.06 -1.09
CA GLY A 48 -13.62 -10.49 -2.48
C GLY A 48 -12.95 -9.46 -3.38
N TRP A 49 -13.09 -8.16 -3.07
CA TRP A 49 -12.65 -7.05 -3.92
C TRP A 49 -11.16 -7.08 -4.32
N PRO A 50 -10.21 -7.48 -3.45
CA PRO A 50 -8.80 -7.59 -3.84
C PRO A 50 -8.49 -8.65 -4.89
N LYS A 51 -9.38 -9.63 -5.11
CA LYS A 51 -9.09 -10.78 -5.98
C LYS A 51 -8.88 -10.34 -7.42
N GLY A 52 -7.78 -10.81 -8.01
CA GLY A 52 -7.40 -10.51 -9.40
C GLY A 52 -6.74 -9.15 -9.59
N LYS A 53 -6.52 -8.37 -8.53
CA LYS A 53 -5.74 -7.13 -8.57
C LYS A 53 -4.27 -7.41 -8.28
N ASP A 54 -3.39 -6.69 -8.96
CA ASP A 54 -1.94 -6.76 -8.75
C ASP A 54 -1.53 -5.62 -7.81
N LEU A 55 -1.59 -5.89 -6.51
CA LEU A 55 -1.41 -4.90 -5.44
C LEU A 55 0.01 -4.94 -4.90
N HIS A 56 0.70 -3.81 -4.94
CA HIS A 56 2.10 -3.69 -4.55
C HIS A 56 2.30 -2.77 -3.35
N ALA A 57 3.42 -2.95 -2.66
CA ALA A 57 3.85 -2.02 -1.63
C ALA A 57 4.02 -0.61 -2.23
N GLY A 58 3.42 0.39 -1.59
CA GLY A 58 3.42 1.77 -2.07
C GLY A 58 2.19 2.15 -2.90
N ASP A 59 1.45 1.19 -3.47
CA ASP A 59 0.15 1.47 -4.08
C ASP A 59 -0.82 2.06 -3.04
N ILE A 60 -1.75 2.89 -3.48
CA ILE A 60 -2.67 3.63 -2.62
C ILE A 60 -4.04 2.99 -2.68
N LEU A 61 -4.63 2.72 -1.52
CA LEU A 61 -6.06 2.44 -1.40
C LEU A 61 -6.80 3.73 -1.08
N GLU A 62 -7.75 4.09 -1.92
CA GLU A 62 -8.66 5.21 -1.70
C GLU A 62 -9.98 4.67 -1.17
N PHE A 63 -10.33 5.04 0.06
CA PHE A 63 -11.55 4.65 0.74
C PHE A 63 -12.53 5.81 0.72
N ILE A 64 -13.59 5.68 -0.08
CA ILE A 64 -14.72 6.62 -0.12
C ILE A 64 -15.90 6.00 0.62
N TYR A 65 -16.48 6.73 1.58
CA TYR A 65 -17.59 6.25 2.41
C TYR A 65 -18.37 7.39 3.07
N ASP A 66 -19.60 7.09 3.54
CA ASP A 66 -20.33 8.00 4.42
C ASP A 66 -19.63 8.05 5.79
N ARG A 67 -18.89 9.13 6.03
CA ARG A 67 -18.13 9.34 7.26
C ARG A 67 -19.00 9.42 8.51
N GLU A 68 -20.32 9.64 8.41
CA GLU A 68 -21.20 9.68 9.58
C GLU A 68 -21.44 8.26 10.10
N ASP A 69 -21.50 7.27 9.20
CA ASP A 69 -21.72 5.86 9.53
C ASP A 69 -20.43 5.06 9.66
N PHE A 70 -19.44 5.33 8.82
CA PHE A 70 -18.27 4.45 8.66
C PHE A 70 -16.94 5.15 8.92
N ASN A 71 -15.91 4.33 9.11
CA ASN A 71 -14.51 4.74 9.21
C ASN A 71 -13.62 3.64 8.63
N VAL A 72 -12.31 3.90 8.60
CA VAL A 72 -11.29 2.90 8.25
C VAL A 72 -10.28 2.83 9.38
N VAL A 73 -10.06 1.62 9.90
CA VAL A 73 -9.03 1.35 10.90
C VAL A 73 -8.04 0.36 10.34
N VAL A 74 -6.76 0.74 10.29
CA VAL A 74 -5.65 -0.15 9.98
C VAL A 74 -5.27 -0.91 11.25
N VAL A 75 -5.40 -2.23 11.21
CA VAL A 75 -5.22 -3.14 12.34
C VAL A 75 -4.17 -4.21 12.03
N ASN A 76 -3.81 -5.02 13.03
CA ASN A 76 -3.09 -6.25 12.80
C ASN A 76 -4.05 -7.41 12.46
N GLN A 77 -3.50 -8.59 12.16
CA GLN A 77 -4.30 -9.77 11.84
C GLN A 77 -5.31 -10.12 12.94
N THR A 78 -4.88 -10.10 14.21
CA THR A 78 -5.79 -10.40 15.34
C THR A 78 -6.92 -9.38 15.42
N GLY A 79 -6.64 -8.09 15.23
CA GLY A 79 -7.65 -7.04 15.20
C GLY A 79 -8.66 -7.25 14.07
N HIS A 80 -8.20 -7.66 12.89
CA HIS A 80 -9.07 -8.00 11.77
C HIS A 80 -9.94 -9.23 12.03
N ASP A 81 -9.34 -10.31 12.54
CA ASP A 81 -10.04 -11.58 12.75
C ASP A 81 -11.06 -11.50 13.88
N THR A 82 -10.79 -10.65 14.88
CA THR A 82 -11.67 -10.44 16.03
C THR A 82 -12.55 -9.19 15.91
N CYS A 83 -12.40 -8.40 14.84
CA CYS A 83 -13.05 -7.10 14.68
C CYS A 83 -12.79 -6.14 15.85
N THR A 84 -11.54 -6.08 16.31
CA THR A 84 -11.11 -5.20 17.41
C THR A 84 -10.08 -4.18 16.95
N VAL A 85 -10.17 -2.98 17.49
CA VAL A 85 -9.14 -1.95 17.35
C VAL A 85 -8.01 -2.31 18.33
N ASN A 86 -6.95 -2.95 17.82
CA ASN A 86 -5.80 -3.36 18.62
C ASN A 86 -4.85 -2.19 18.93
N ASP A 87 -3.95 -2.40 19.90
CA ASP A 87 -2.90 -1.42 20.22
C ASP A 87 -2.06 -1.08 18.98
N GLY A 88 -1.83 0.22 18.77
CA GLY A 88 -1.08 0.73 17.61
C GLY A 88 -1.89 0.81 16.31
N ALA A 89 -3.19 0.50 16.34
CA ALA A 89 -4.07 0.73 15.20
C ALA A 89 -4.14 2.23 14.85
N THR A 90 -4.28 2.50 13.55
CA THR A 90 -4.46 3.87 13.03
C THR A 90 -5.86 4.01 12.47
N GLU A 91 -6.56 5.06 12.88
CA GLU A 91 -7.94 5.33 12.50
C GLU A 91 -8.03 6.54 11.57
N PHE A 92 -8.87 6.41 10.55
CA PHE A 92 -9.16 7.41 9.54
C PHE A 92 -10.67 7.63 9.45
N ASN A 93 -11.09 8.89 9.34
CA ASN A 93 -12.48 9.33 9.53
C ASN A 93 -12.89 10.45 8.55
N SER A 94 -12.15 10.66 7.45
CA SER A 94 -12.42 11.81 6.58
C SER A 94 -13.61 11.59 5.63
N GLY A 95 -13.90 10.32 5.29
CA GLY A 95 -14.82 9.93 4.21
C GLY A 95 -14.15 9.82 2.83
N ASP A 96 -12.90 10.25 2.71
CA ASP A 96 -12.02 10.07 1.55
C ASP A 96 -10.57 9.89 2.03
N ASP A 97 -10.24 8.67 2.43
CA ASP A 97 -8.92 8.34 2.99
C ASP A 97 -8.04 7.62 1.99
N LYS A 98 -6.82 8.12 1.81
CA LYS A 98 -5.81 7.55 0.91
C LYS A 98 -4.70 6.91 1.72
N ILE A 99 -4.66 5.58 1.73
CA ILE A 99 -3.78 4.79 2.59
C ILE A 99 -2.80 3.99 1.72
N PRO A 100 -1.47 4.21 1.83
CA PRO A 100 -0.50 3.43 1.10
C PRO A 100 -0.39 2.00 1.68
N LEU A 101 -0.28 1.01 0.81
CA LEU A 101 -0.01 -0.38 1.18
C LEU A 101 1.43 -0.55 1.63
N ILE A 102 1.63 -1.26 2.74
CA ILE A 102 2.94 -1.77 3.12
C ILE A 102 3.21 -3.12 2.44
N PHE A 103 4.48 -3.49 2.29
CA PHE A 103 4.84 -4.82 1.81
C PHE A 103 4.28 -5.91 2.74
N GLY A 104 3.70 -6.96 2.16
CA GLY A 104 3.09 -8.05 2.90
C GLY A 104 1.67 -7.73 3.36
N ALA A 105 1.31 -8.17 4.56
CA ALA A 105 -0.06 -8.17 5.03
C ALA A 105 -0.53 -6.77 5.49
N ASN A 106 -1.70 -6.36 5.00
CA ASN A 106 -2.41 -5.14 5.34
C ASN A 106 -3.83 -5.54 5.75
N TYR A 107 -4.32 -5.00 6.86
CA TYR A 107 -5.64 -5.33 7.39
C TYR A 107 -6.44 -4.08 7.74
N PHE A 108 -7.68 -4.05 7.29
CA PHE A 108 -8.58 -2.91 7.42
C PHE A 108 -9.90 -3.37 8.00
N ILE A 109 -10.48 -2.60 8.91
CA ILE A 109 -11.83 -2.81 9.45
C ILE A 109 -12.59 -1.49 9.54
N CYS A 110 -13.92 -1.57 9.59
CA CYS A 110 -14.76 -0.48 10.10
C CYS A 110 -15.12 -0.78 11.57
N SER A 111 -14.85 0.17 12.45
CA SER A 111 -15.17 0.07 13.89
C SER A 111 -16.26 1.04 14.34
N LYS A 112 -16.60 2.04 13.51
CA LYS A 112 -17.54 3.11 13.86
C LYS A 112 -18.98 2.61 14.00
N LYS A 113 -19.48 1.88 13.00
CA LYS A 113 -20.82 1.28 13.03
C LYS A 113 -20.76 -0.06 13.75
N GLU A 114 -21.58 -0.18 14.80
CA GLU A 114 -21.67 -1.42 15.58
C GLU A 114 -22.02 -2.62 14.68
N GLY A 115 -21.25 -3.69 14.82
CA GLY A 115 -21.43 -4.92 14.06
C GLY A 115 -20.95 -4.89 12.60
N ALA A 116 -20.58 -3.73 12.03
CA ALA A 116 -20.22 -3.60 10.61
C ALA A 116 -19.05 -4.51 10.20
N CYS A 117 -17.96 -4.53 10.97
CA CYS A 117 -16.84 -5.44 10.69
C CYS A 117 -17.27 -6.92 10.72
N ALA A 118 -18.12 -7.31 11.69
CA ALA A 118 -18.55 -8.70 11.85
C ALA A 118 -19.40 -9.20 10.68
N VAL A 119 -20.12 -8.29 10.00
CA VAL A 119 -20.94 -8.60 8.82
C VAL A 119 -20.22 -8.36 7.50
N GLY A 120 -18.91 -8.07 7.52
CA GLY A 120 -18.07 -8.04 6.32
C GLY A 120 -17.42 -6.70 5.99
N MET A 121 -17.55 -5.67 6.83
CA MET A 121 -16.85 -4.39 6.64
C MET A 121 -15.39 -4.46 7.10
N LYS A 122 -14.66 -5.36 6.45
CA LYS A 122 -13.24 -5.64 6.68
C LYS A 122 -12.59 -6.15 5.41
N MET A 123 -11.28 -5.96 5.31
CA MET A 123 -10.50 -6.34 4.15
C MET A 123 -9.08 -6.71 4.55
N ALA A 124 -8.55 -7.77 3.92
CA ALA A 124 -7.17 -8.21 4.06
C ALA A 124 -6.50 -8.25 2.69
N ILE A 125 -5.31 -7.65 2.58
CA ILE A 125 -4.51 -7.60 1.37
C ILE A 125 -3.10 -8.09 1.70
N ASN A 126 -2.51 -8.89 0.81
CA ASN A 126 -1.10 -9.21 0.85
C ASN A 126 -0.40 -8.57 -0.35
N ALA A 127 0.19 -7.38 -0.14
CA ALA A 127 0.83 -6.61 -1.18
C ALA A 127 2.23 -7.16 -1.49
N THR A 128 2.55 -7.31 -2.77
CA THR A 128 3.84 -7.82 -3.25
C THR A 128 4.84 -6.67 -3.44
N ALA A 129 6.09 -7.01 -3.80
CA ALA A 129 7.06 -6.00 -4.19
C ALA A 129 6.66 -5.40 -5.54
N PRO A 130 6.77 -4.07 -5.74
CA PRO A 130 6.51 -3.45 -7.04
C PRO A 130 7.26 -4.15 -8.17
N PRO A 131 6.67 -4.24 -9.38
CA PRO A 131 7.35 -4.82 -10.51
C PRO A 131 8.61 -4.00 -10.81
N PRO A 132 9.66 -4.64 -11.35
CA PRO A 132 10.82 -3.91 -11.84
C PRO A 132 10.37 -2.85 -12.85
N PRO A 133 11.05 -1.70 -12.92
CA PRO A 133 10.75 -0.69 -13.91
C PRO A 133 10.76 -1.31 -15.32
N SER A 134 9.71 -1.07 -16.11
CA SER A 134 9.73 -1.42 -17.53
C SER A 134 10.78 -0.56 -18.23
N LYS A 135 11.72 -1.22 -18.94
CA LYS A 135 12.78 -0.57 -19.73
C LYS A 135 12.26 0.36 -20.81
#